data_AF-A0A7V5R7X5-F1
#
_entry.id   AF-A0A7V5R7X5-F1
#
_cell.length_a   1.000
_cell.length_b   1.000
_cell.length_c   1.000
_cell.angle_alpha   90.00
_cell.angle_beta   90.00
_cell.angle_gamma   90.00
#
_symmetry.space_group_name_H-M   'P 1'
#
loop_
_entity.id
_entity.type
_entity.pdbx_description
1 polymer ?
#
loop_
_entity_poly.entity_id
_entity_poly.type
_entity_poly.pdbx_seq_one_letter_code
_entity_poly.pdbx_strand_id
1 'polypeptide(L)' 'MKSKNKPHKPEPLTRKHIVFLDNLQKTNAVNMMAAAPYLQDEFDCASREAHKILLCWIRMRQ' A
#
# COMPACT_ATOMS: atom_id res chain seq x y z
N MET A 1 0.10 -31.16 17.39
CA MET A 1 0.74 -30.12 16.55
C MET A 1 -0.38 -29.28 15.92
N LYS A 2 -0.55 -28.00 16.29
CA LYS A 2 -1.59 -27.14 15.70
C LYS A 2 -0.96 -26.24 14.63
N SER A 3 -0.77 -26.77 13.42
CA SER A 3 -0.48 -25.94 12.25
C SER A 3 -1.77 -25.27 11.79
N LYS A 4 -2.02 -24.07 12.29
CA LYS A 4 -3.12 -23.22 11.81
C LYS A 4 -2.77 -22.79 10.38
N ASN A 5 -3.43 -23.40 9.40
CA ASN A 5 -3.45 -23.01 8.00
C ASN A 5 -4.01 -21.58 7.91
N LYS A 6 -3.16 -20.55 7.95
CA LYS A 6 -3.57 -19.19 7.60
C LYS A 6 -3.73 -19.17 6.09
N PRO A 7 -4.89 -18.79 5.52
CA PRO A 7 -4.96 -18.58 4.08
C PRO A 7 -3.89 -17.55 3.73
N HIS A 8 -3.01 -17.89 2.79
CA HIS A 8 -2.09 -16.96 2.15
C HIS A 8 -2.95 -15.88 1.47
N LYS A 9 -3.36 -14.87 2.24
CA LYS A 9 -3.93 -13.65 1.68
C LYS A 9 -2.78 -13.01 0.93
N PRO A 10 -2.91 -12.72 -0.38
CA PRO A 10 -1.87 -11.98 -1.07
C PRO A 10 -1.60 -10.71 -0.28
N GLU A 11 -0.32 -10.41 -0.05
CA GLU A 11 0.06 -9.20 0.67
C GLU A 11 -0.60 -8.02 -0.03
N PRO A 12 -1.29 -7.13 0.71
CA PRO A 12 -1.92 -5.98 0.08
C PRO A 12 -0.87 -5.10 -0.62
N LEU A 13 0.36 -5.09 -0.13
CA LEU A 13 1.45 -4.30 -0.66
C LEU A 13 2.31 -5.11 -1.62
N THR A 14 2.44 -4.64 -2.86
CA THR A 14 3.32 -5.25 -3.88
C THR A 14 4.55 -4.38 -4.11
N ARG A 15 5.59 -4.93 -4.77
CA ARG A 15 6.78 -4.15 -5.16
C ARG A 15 6.43 -2.93 -6.02
N LYS A 16 5.41 -3.02 -6.87
CA LYS A 16 4.96 -1.89 -7.71
C LYS A 16 4.40 -0.75 -6.84
N HIS A 17 3.56 -1.08 -5.86
CA HIS A 17 3.03 -0.11 -4.91
C HIS A 17 4.15 0.59 -4.12
N ILE A 18 5.17 -0.17 -3.68
CA ILE A 18 6.32 0.38 -2.95
C ILE A 18 7.08 1.39 -3.82
N VAL A 19 7.44 1.03 -5.04
CA VAL A 19 8.19 1.91 -5.95
C VAL A 19 7.40 3.19 -6.24
N PHE A 20 6.10 3.07 -6.49
CA PHE A 20 5.23 4.21 -6.71
C PHE A 20 5.19 5.15 -5.51
N LEU A 21 4.89 4.63 -4.32
CA LEU A 21 4.79 5.43 -3.09
C LEU A 21 6.14 6.07 -2.70
N ASP A 22 7.26 5.38 -2.97
CA ASP A 22 8.60 5.92 -2.76
C ASP A 22 8.90 7.10 -3.67
N ASN A 23 8.52 7.00 -4.95
CA ASN A 23 8.66 8.08 -5.91
C ASN A 23 7.74 9.24 -5.53
N LEU A 24 6.49 8.96 -5.14
CA LEU A 24 5.53 9.96 -4.69
C LEU A 24 6.05 10.71 -3.45
N GLN A 25 6.61 10.00 -2.47
CA GLN A 25 7.20 10.62 -1.29
C GLN A 25 8.38 11.54 -1.64
N LYS A 26 9.26 11.12 -2.55
CA LYS A 26 10.41 11.93 -2.99
C LYS A 26 10.02 13.26 -3.62
N THR A 27 8.79 13.37 -4.16
CA THR A 27 8.32 14.65 -4.70
C THR A 27 8.11 15.71 -3.63
N ASN A 28 7.91 15.33 -2.36
CA ASN A 28 7.47 16.21 -1.27
C ASN A 28 6.20 17.04 -1.57
N ALA A 29 5.50 16.75 -2.68
CA ALA A 29 4.32 17.50 -3.12
C ALA A 29 3.02 16.96 -2.50
N VAL A 30 3.04 15.74 -1.97
CA VAL A 30 1.86 15.04 -1.46
C VAL A 30 2.07 14.63 -0.01
N ASN A 31 1.07 14.89 0.83
CA ASN A 31 1.01 14.29 2.16
C ASN A 31 0.78 12.79 2.03
N MET A 32 1.78 11.98 2.41
CA MET A 32 1.70 10.52 2.27
C MET A 32 0.53 9.89 3.04
N MET A 33 0.02 10.51 4.11
CA MET A 33 -1.19 10.04 4.79
C MET A 33 -2.47 10.20 3.95
N ALA A 34 -2.43 11.08 2.95
CA ALA A 34 -3.50 11.33 2.00
C ALA A 34 -3.18 10.78 0.60
N ALA A 35 -2.20 9.89 0.45
CA ALA A 35 -1.75 9.38 -0.85
C ALA A 35 -2.67 8.30 -1.47
N ALA A 36 -3.74 7.89 -0.78
CA ALA A 36 -4.61 6.81 -1.27
C ALA A 36 -5.32 7.11 -2.61
N PRO A 37 -5.77 8.34 -2.93
CA PRO A 37 -6.31 8.66 -4.26
C PRO A 37 -5.33 8.42 -5.40
N TYR A 38 -4.03 8.67 -5.18
CA TYR A 38 -2.99 8.44 -6.19
C TYR A 38 -2.79 6.95 -6.48
N LEU A 39 -2.97 6.09 -5.47
CA LEU A 39 -2.97 4.63 -5.68
C LEU A 39 -4.21 4.15 -6.44
N GLN A 40 -5.36 4.80 -6.24
CA GLN A 40 -6.57 4.45 -7.00
C GLN A 40 -6.40 4.81 -8.48
N ASP A 41 -5.88 6.00 -8.75
CA ASP A 41 -5.63 6.49 -10.11
C ASP A 41 -4.58 5.64 -10.85
N GLU A 42 -3.45 5.33 -10.21
CA GLU A 42 -2.36 4.57 -10.83
C GLU A 42 -2.68 3.07 -11.00
N PHE A 43 -3.40 2.45 -10.07
CA PHE A 43 -3.60 0.99 -10.02
C PHE A 43 -5.04 0.55 -10.28
N ASP A 44 -5.94 1.47 -10.63
CA ASP A 44 -7.38 1.22 -10.86
C ASP A 44 -8.01 0.34 -9.76
N CYS A 45 -7.72 0.69 -8.51
CA CYS A 45 -8.14 -0.08 -7.35
C CYS A 45 -9.19 0.65 -6.52
N ALA A 46 -9.99 -0.10 -5.76
CA ALA A 46 -11.01 0.50 -4.91
C ALA A 46 -10.37 1.32 -3.77
N SER A 47 -11.03 2.41 -3.35
CA SER A 47 -10.58 3.25 -2.22
C SER A 47 -10.17 2.46 -0.98
N ARG A 48 -10.95 1.44 -0.61
CA ARG A 48 -10.66 0.57 0.54
C ARG A 48 -9.38 -0.25 0.35
N GLU A 49 -9.06 -0.64 -0.87
CA GLU A 49 -7.84 -1.37 -1.21
C GLU A 49 -6.63 -0.43 -1.20
N ALA A 50 -6.73 0.73 -1.85
CA ALA A 50 -5.72 1.77 -1.80
C ALA A 50 -5.34 2.18 -0.37
N HIS A 51 -6.33 2.36 0.52
CA HIS A 51 -6.09 2.64 1.93
C HIS A 51 -5.33 1.50 2.64
N LYS A 52 -5.65 0.23 2.34
CA LYS A 52 -4.93 -0.92 2.93
C LYS A 52 -3.49 -0.97 2.44
N ILE A 53 -3.27 -0.75 1.14
CA ILE A 53 -1.94 -0.69 0.52
C ILE A 53 -1.10 0.38 1.23
N LEU A 54 -1.65 1.61 1.32
CA LEU A 54 -0.97 2.75 1.91
C LEU A 54 -0.61 2.51 3.39
N LEU A 55 -1.56 2.02 4.19
CA LEU A 55 -1.32 1.72 5.61
C LEU A 55 -0.26 0.63 5.81
N CYS A 56 -0.25 -0.37 4.92
CA CYS A 56 0.77 -1.42 4.95
C CYS A 56 2.17 -0.85 4.67
N TRP A 57 2.29 0.05 3.69
CA TRP A 57 3.56 0.73 3.37
C TRP A 57 4.03 1.64 4.51
N ILE A 58 3.14 2.41 5.14
CA ILE A 58 3.48 3.26 6.31
C ILE A 58 4.00 2.40 7.45
N ARG A 59 3.32 1.29 7.76
CA ARG A 59 3.69 0.40 8.85
C ARG A 59 5.05 -0.29 8.65
N MET A 60 5.44 -0.53 7.40
CA MET A 60 6.75 -1.10 7.06
C MET A 60 7.92 -0.15 7.35
N ARG A 61 7.65 1.15 7.54
CA ARG A 61 8.65 2.23 7.62
C ARG A 61 8.75 2.92 8.98
N GLN A 62 8.00 2.44 9.97
CA GLN A 62 8.21 2.76 11.38
C GLN A 62 9.14 1.73 12.02
#